data_AF-A0A3E0QR59-F1
#
_entry.id   AF-A0A3E0QR59-F1
#
_cell.length_a   1.000
_cell.length_b   1.000
_cell.length_c   1.000
_cell.angle_alpha   90.00
_cell.angle_beta   90.00
_cell.angle_gamma   90.00
#
_symmetry.space_group_name_H-M   'P 1'
#
loop_
_entity.id
_entity.type
_entity.pdbx_description
1 polymer ?
#
loop_
_entity_poly.entity_id
_entity_poly.type
_entity_poly.pdbx_seq_one_letter_code
_entity_poly.pdbx_strand_id
1 'polypeptide(L)'
;MKKALIHIDYTNDFVAADGALTCGEPARAIEGRIAELTNQFIAAGDLVVFAIDIHHKDDPYHPETKLFPPHNLAGTKGRELYGTLQAIYEANKDKPNVIWMDKTRYSAFAGTDLDIVLRARGIEELHLVGVCTDICVLHTAVDAYNKGFKIVVHQGAVASFDPQGHEWALRHFRNTLGATVL
;
A
#
# COMPACT_ATOMS: atom_id res chain seq x y z
N MET A 1 -9.62 19.11 6.38
CA MET A 1 -9.28 18.47 5.10
C MET A 1 -9.75 17.04 5.17
N LYS A 2 -10.38 16.51 4.12
CA LYS A 2 -10.80 15.11 4.11
C LYS A 2 -9.61 14.24 3.74
N LYS A 3 -9.42 13.17 4.50
CA LYS A 3 -8.24 12.30 4.40
C LYS A 3 -8.63 10.87 4.04
N ALA A 4 -7.71 10.16 3.41
CA ALA A 4 -7.81 8.73 3.16
C ALA A 4 -6.49 8.03 3.50
N LEU A 5 -6.57 6.80 3.98
CA LEU A 5 -5.43 5.89 4.12
C LEU A 5 -5.36 4.98 2.90
N ILE A 6 -4.25 5.00 2.19
CA ILE A 6 -3.94 4.04 1.13
C ILE A 6 -2.98 3.01 1.74
N HIS A 7 -3.50 1.79 1.91
CA HIS A 7 -2.81 0.66 2.50
C HIS A 7 -2.26 -0.24 1.39
N ILE A 8 -0.95 -0.23 1.20
CA ILE A 8 -0.33 -0.73 -0.03
C ILE A 8 0.36 -2.07 0.24
N ASP A 9 -0.13 -3.13 -0.40
CA ASP A 9 0.59 -4.41 -0.57
C ASP A 9 1.13 -5.10 0.69
N TYR A 10 0.49 -4.92 1.84
CA TYR A 10 0.92 -5.59 3.08
C TYR A 10 0.38 -7.02 3.18
N THR A 11 0.80 -7.86 2.23
CA THR A 11 0.34 -9.24 2.04
C THR A 11 1.37 -10.25 2.54
N ASN A 12 0.96 -11.51 2.68
CA ASN A 12 1.87 -12.59 3.07
C ASN A 12 3.08 -12.71 2.11
N ASP A 13 2.88 -12.61 0.80
CA ASP A 13 3.99 -12.75 -0.16
C ASP A 13 5.05 -11.66 -0.02
N PHE A 14 4.67 -10.47 0.44
CA PHE A 14 5.59 -9.35 0.67
C PHE A 14 6.12 -9.26 2.11
N VAL A 15 5.58 -9.99 3.07
CA VAL A 15 5.90 -9.79 4.50
C VAL A 15 6.31 -11.06 5.24
N ALA A 16 5.65 -12.19 4.96
CA ALA A 16 5.90 -13.44 5.67
C ALA A 16 7.34 -13.93 5.45
N ALA A 17 7.86 -14.72 6.40
CA ALA A 17 9.23 -15.23 6.30
C ALA A 17 9.42 -16.16 5.08
N ASP A 18 8.36 -16.84 4.68
CA ASP A 18 8.25 -17.72 3.52
C ASP A 18 7.47 -17.08 2.35
N GLY A 19 7.23 -15.76 2.40
CA GLY A 19 6.55 -15.03 1.33
C GLY A 19 7.34 -15.04 0.02
N ALA A 20 6.64 -15.19 -1.12
CA ALA A 20 7.28 -15.39 -2.43
C ALA A 20 8.21 -14.25 -2.87
N LEU A 21 7.98 -13.02 -2.38
CA LEU A 21 8.75 -11.83 -2.71
C LEU A 21 8.95 -10.94 -1.47
N THR A 22 9.23 -11.57 -0.34
CA THR A 22 9.19 -10.92 0.98
C THR A 22 10.18 -9.76 1.13
N CYS A 23 9.74 -8.60 1.65
CA CYS A 23 10.65 -7.55 2.11
C CYS A 23 11.29 -7.91 3.48
N GLY A 24 11.00 -9.09 4.07
CA GLY A 24 11.72 -9.66 5.20
C GLY A 24 11.36 -9.09 6.58
N GLU A 25 12.35 -9.06 7.49
CA GLU A 25 12.16 -8.54 8.85
C GLU A 25 11.66 -7.09 8.87
N PRO A 26 12.18 -6.15 8.05
CA PRO A 26 11.70 -4.77 8.06
C PRO A 26 10.20 -4.65 7.83
N ALA A 27 9.65 -5.48 6.94
CA ALA A 27 8.22 -5.52 6.69
C ALA A 27 7.44 -6.06 7.89
N ARG A 28 7.92 -7.10 8.59
CA ARG A 28 7.26 -7.62 9.80
C ARG A 28 7.33 -6.65 10.97
N ALA A 29 8.44 -5.90 11.09
CA ALA A 29 8.67 -4.96 12.19
C ALA A 29 7.60 -3.85 12.27
N ILE A 30 6.96 -3.51 11.14
CA ILE A 30 5.92 -2.47 11.09
C ILE A 30 4.50 -2.97 11.38
N GLU A 31 4.28 -4.28 11.62
CA GLU A 31 2.94 -4.88 11.76
C GLU A 31 2.08 -4.16 12.81
N GLY A 32 2.63 -3.93 14.00
CA GLY A 32 1.89 -3.28 15.09
C GLY A 32 1.44 -1.88 14.72
N ARG A 33 2.34 -1.09 14.12
CA ARG A 33 2.06 0.32 13.78
C ARG A 33 1.10 0.45 12.59
N ILE A 34 1.27 -0.38 11.57
CA ILE A 34 0.39 -0.34 10.39
C ILE A 34 -1.02 -0.81 10.73
N ALA A 35 -1.17 -1.82 11.59
CA ALA A 35 -2.46 -2.27 12.10
C ALA A 35 -3.15 -1.21 12.97
N GLU A 36 -2.41 -0.54 13.85
CA GLU A 36 -2.89 0.55 14.69
C GLU A 36 -3.46 1.71 13.83
N LEU A 37 -2.68 2.21 12.88
CA LEU A 37 -3.09 3.30 11.98
C LEU A 37 -4.33 2.92 11.17
N THR A 38 -4.36 1.69 10.65
CA THR A 38 -5.51 1.20 9.87
C THR A 38 -6.79 1.23 10.69
N ASN A 39 -6.74 0.68 11.91
CA ASN A 39 -7.89 0.72 12.83
C ASN A 39 -8.32 2.14 13.17
N GLN A 40 -7.37 3.06 13.38
CA GLN A 40 -7.69 4.46 13.69
C GLN A 40 -8.45 5.14 12.55
N PHE A 41 -8.01 4.98 11.30
CA PHE A 41 -8.70 5.55 10.13
C PHE A 41 -10.08 4.93 9.94
N ILE A 42 -10.19 3.61 10.05
CA ILE A 42 -11.48 2.91 9.95
C ILE A 42 -12.45 3.41 11.02
N ALA A 43 -12.01 3.50 12.28
CA ALA A 43 -12.83 3.91 13.41
C ALA A 43 -13.25 5.38 13.35
N ALA A 44 -12.40 6.24 12.78
CA ALA A 44 -12.73 7.64 12.55
C ALA A 44 -13.71 7.86 11.37
N GLY A 45 -14.05 6.80 10.63
CA GLY A 45 -14.91 6.89 9.45
C GLY A 45 -14.20 7.46 8.22
N ASP A 46 -12.87 7.63 8.28
CA ASP A 46 -12.07 8.04 7.14
C ASP A 46 -11.99 6.92 6.10
N LEU A 47 -11.79 7.28 4.84
CA LEU A 47 -11.67 6.29 3.78
C LEU A 47 -10.38 5.48 3.97
N VAL A 48 -10.48 4.15 3.91
CA VAL A 48 -9.35 3.23 3.87
C VAL A 48 -9.44 2.39 2.62
N VAL A 49 -8.39 2.43 1.80
CA VAL A 49 -8.27 1.62 0.58
C VAL A 49 -7.13 0.64 0.77
N PHE A 50 -7.45 -0.66 0.78
CA PHE A 50 -6.48 -1.74 0.65
C PHE A 50 -6.15 -1.89 -0.83
N ALA A 51 -5.06 -1.25 -1.26
CA ALA A 51 -4.57 -1.29 -2.63
C ALA A 51 -3.61 -2.48 -2.78
N ILE A 52 -4.14 -3.60 -3.24
CA ILE A 52 -3.47 -4.91 -3.18
C ILE A 52 -3.16 -5.42 -4.57
N ASP A 53 -1.90 -5.74 -4.77
CA ASP A 53 -1.41 -6.32 -5.99
C ASP A 53 -2.16 -7.60 -6.39
N ILE A 54 -2.46 -7.73 -7.68
CA ILE A 54 -3.03 -8.94 -8.26
C ILE A 54 -2.22 -9.35 -9.47
N HIS A 55 -1.82 -10.62 -9.46
CA HIS A 55 -1.21 -11.26 -10.60
C HIS A 55 -1.94 -12.53 -11.00
N HIS A 56 -1.86 -12.82 -12.29
CA HIS A 56 -2.26 -14.08 -12.87
C HIS A 56 -1.01 -14.82 -13.32
N LYS A 57 -0.93 -16.09 -12.95
CA LYS A 57 0.24 -16.91 -13.24
C LYS A 57 0.46 -16.98 -14.76
N ASP A 58 1.71 -16.83 -15.17
CA ASP A 58 2.17 -16.99 -16.55
C ASP A 58 1.52 -16.01 -17.56
N ASP A 59 1.04 -14.83 -17.14
CA ASP A 59 0.60 -13.77 -18.07
C ASP A 59 1.82 -13.18 -18.81
N PRO A 60 2.00 -13.46 -20.12
CA PRO A 60 3.20 -13.04 -20.85
C PRO A 60 3.20 -11.54 -21.19
N TYR A 61 2.06 -10.86 -21.04
CA TYR A 61 1.91 -9.44 -21.34
C TYR A 61 2.15 -8.55 -20.11
N HIS A 62 2.10 -9.13 -18.92
CA HIS A 62 2.41 -8.41 -17.70
C HIS A 62 3.92 -8.11 -17.63
N PRO A 63 4.33 -6.85 -17.41
CA PRO A 63 5.76 -6.49 -17.43
C PRO A 63 6.57 -7.18 -16.33
N GLU A 64 5.93 -7.51 -15.20
CA GLU A 64 6.59 -8.10 -14.03
C GLU A 64 6.84 -9.61 -14.16
N THR A 65 6.13 -10.32 -15.05
CA THR A 65 6.24 -11.79 -15.21
C THR A 65 7.67 -12.24 -15.51
N LYS A 66 8.48 -11.39 -16.13
CA LYS A 66 9.90 -11.68 -16.46
C LYS A 66 10.88 -11.23 -15.38
N LEU A 67 10.45 -10.40 -14.45
CA LEU A 67 11.30 -9.70 -13.48
C LEU A 67 11.28 -10.39 -12.11
N PHE A 68 10.12 -10.93 -11.73
CA PHE A 68 9.89 -11.46 -10.39
C PHE A 68 9.35 -12.89 -10.43
N PRO A 69 9.57 -13.66 -9.36
CA PRO A 69 8.82 -14.89 -9.16
C PRO A 69 7.31 -14.59 -9.09
N PRO A 70 6.44 -15.56 -9.40
CA PRO A 70 5.01 -15.42 -9.18
C PRO A 70 4.73 -15.09 -7.71
N HIS A 71 4.02 -13.99 -7.50
CA HIS A 71 3.66 -13.46 -6.18
C HIS A 71 2.28 -12.82 -6.28
N ASN A 72 1.60 -12.66 -5.16
CA ASN A 72 0.24 -12.14 -5.07
C ASN A 72 -0.69 -12.70 -6.14
N LEU A 73 -0.65 -14.02 -6.33
CA LEU A 73 -1.47 -14.71 -7.31
C LEU A 73 -2.92 -14.81 -6.84
N ALA A 74 -3.87 -14.50 -7.72
CA ALA A 74 -5.30 -14.53 -7.40
C ALA A 74 -5.72 -15.86 -6.75
N GLY A 75 -6.43 -15.78 -5.61
CA GLY A 75 -6.93 -16.95 -4.88
C GLY A 75 -5.89 -17.70 -4.04
N THR A 76 -4.66 -17.20 -3.92
CA THR A 76 -3.63 -17.80 -3.08
C THR A 76 -3.51 -17.14 -1.72
N LYS A 77 -3.02 -17.88 -0.72
CA LYS A 77 -2.72 -17.34 0.62
C LYS A 77 -1.64 -16.25 0.60
N GLY A 78 -0.79 -16.22 -0.42
CA GLY A 78 0.20 -15.16 -0.62
C GLY A 78 -0.42 -13.76 -0.70
N ARG A 79 -1.66 -13.66 -1.23
CA ARG A 79 -2.42 -12.41 -1.33
C ARG A 79 -3.18 -12.00 -0.07
N GLU A 80 -3.33 -12.90 0.89
CA GLU A 80 -3.98 -12.54 2.16
C GLU A 80 -3.13 -11.47 2.85
N LEU A 81 -3.80 -10.55 3.56
CA LEU A 81 -3.13 -9.51 4.33
C LEU A 81 -2.30 -10.17 5.43
N TYR A 82 -1.12 -9.62 5.71
CA TYR A 82 -0.23 -10.23 6.68
C TYR A 82 -0.72 -10.03 8.12
N GLY A 83 -0.68 -11.11 8.91
CA GLY A 83 -0.83 -11.08 10.36
C GLY A 83 -2.17 -10.50 10.83
N THR A 84 -2.10 -9.62 11.83
CA THR A 84 -3.26 -9.00 12.48
C THR A 84 -4.12 -8.19 11.50
N LEU A 85 -3.53 -7.71 10.40
CA LEU A 85 -4.22 -6.90 9.42
C LEU A 85 -5.35 -7.67 8.71
N GLN A 86 -5.20 -8.99 8.49
CA GLN A 86 -6.26 -9.82 7.92
C GLN A 86 -7.52 -9.79 8.79
N ALA A 87 -7.37 -9.96 10.11
CA ALA A 87 -8.48 -9.91 11.04
C ALA A 87 -9.15 -8.53 11.09
N ILE A 88 -8.34 -7.45 11.00
CA ILE A 88 -8.84 -6.07 10.93
C ILE A 88 -9.69 -5.88 9.66
N TYR A 89 -9.20 -6.31 8.52
CA TYR A 89 -9.94 -6.22 7.27
C TYR A 89 -11.25 -7.03 7.33
N GLU A 90 -11.20 -8.29 7.72
CA GLU A 90 -12.39 -9.15 7.81
C GLU A 90 -13.46 -8.58 8.73
N ALA A 91 -13.08 -7.98 9.86
CA ALA A 91 -14.03 -7.37 10.80
C ALA A 91 -14.66 -6.07 10.27
N ASN A 92 -14.11 -5.46 9.22
CA ASN A 92 -14.49 -4.11 8.77
C ASN A 92 -14.81 -4.02 7.26
N LYS A 93 -14.63 -5.08 6.47
CA LYS A 93 -14.75 -5.06 5.00
C LYS A 93 -16.12 -4.63 4.48
N ASP A 94 -17.18 -4.82 5.26
CA ASP A 94 -18.54 -4.42 4.89
C ASP A 94 -18.86 -2.96 5.25
N LYS A 95 -17.92 -2.23 5.88
CA LYS A 95 -18.10 -0.81 6.18
C LYS A 95 -17.98 0.03 4.92
N PRO A 96 -18.80 1.08 4.75
CA PRO A 96 -18.81 1.91 3.53
C PRO A 96 -17.53 2.74 3.31
N ASN A 97 -16.72 2.90 4.36
CA ASN A 97 -15.43 3.60 4.30
C ASN A 97 -14.23 2.66 4.11
N VAL A 98 -14.45 1.35 3.90
CA VAL A 98 -13.40 0.37 3.65
C VAL A 98 -13.54 -0.16 2.23
N ILE A 99 -12.47 -0.11 1.45
CA ILE A 99 -12.45 -0.57 0.06
C ILE A 99 -11.27 -1.51 -0.13
N TRP A 100 -11.53 -2.68 -0.72
CA TRP A 100 -10.49 -3.49 -1.35
C TRP A 100 -10.37 -3.10 -2.81
N MET A 101 -9.14 -2.89 -3.27
CA MET A 101 -8.85 -2.50 -4.65
C MET A 101 -7.68 -3.31 -5.18
N ASP A 102 -7.96 -4.13 -6.18
CA ASP A 102 -6.92 -4.84 -6.92
C ASP A 102 -6.14 -3.87 -7.82
N LYS A 103 -4.82 -3.98 -7.84
CA LYS A 103 -3.94 -3.22 -8.75
C LYS A 103 -2.98 -4.16 -9.48
N THR A 104 -2.55 -3.76 -10.68
CA THR A 104 -1.67 -4.56 -11.55
C THR A 104 -0.34 -3.86 -11.83
N ARG A 105 -0.05 -2.76 -11.14
CA ARG A 105 1.22 -2.03 -11.22
C ARG A 105 1.59 -1.58 -9.82
N TYR A 106 2.81 -1.10 -9.65
CA TYR A 106 3.28 -0.60 -8.35
C TYR A 106 2.41 0.53 -7.79
N SER A 107 2.06 1.53 -8.63
CA SER A 107 1.19 2.62 -8.20
C SER A 107 -0.24 2.14 -8.00
N ALA A 108 -0.83 2.49 -6.86
CA ALA A 108 -2.24 2.24 -6.59
C ALA A 108 -3.19 3.01 -7.52
N PHE A 109 -2.71 3.99 -8.29
CA PHE A 109 -3.50 4.73 -9.29
C PHE A 109 -3.47 4.11 -10.70
N ALA A 110 -2.45 3.33 -11.02
CA ALA A 110 -2.19 2.94 -12.40
C ALA A 110 -3.17 1.85 -12.87
N GLY A 111 -4.14 2.25 -13.69
CA GLY A 111 -5.17 1.36 -14.22
C GLY A 111 -6.28 1.00 -13.23
N THR A 112 -6.35 1.68 -12.09
CA THR A 112 -7.42 1.53 -11.09
C THR A 112 -8.40 2.70 -11.14
N ASP A 113 -9.48 2.61 -10.36
CA ASP A 113 -10.45 3.70 -10.16
C ASP A 113 -10.15 4.57 -8.92
N LEU A 114 -8.95 4.47 -8.33
CA LEU A 114 -8.59 5.15 -7.09
C LEU A 114 -8.87 6.67 -7.13
N ASP A 115 -8.46 7.36 -8.19
CA ASP A 115 -8.67 8.81 -8.33
C ASP A 115 -10.17 9.15 -8.38
N ILE A 116 -10.98 8.33 -9.06
CA ILE A 116 -12.44 8.51 -9.13
C ILE A 116 -13.04 8.37 -7.73
N VAL A 117 -12.67 7.31 -7.00
CA VAL A 117 -13.12 7.02 -5.63
C VAL A 117 -12.77 8.16 -4.67
N LEU A 118 -11.54 8.68 -4.75
CA LEU A 118 -11.03 9.77 -3.92
C LEU A 118 -11.76 11.09 -4.22
N ARG A 119 -11.90 11.45 -5.51
CA ARG A 119 -12.57 12.69 -5.94
C ARG A 119 -14.05 12.68 -5.57
N ALA A 120 -14.75 11.56 -5.77
CA ALA A 120 -16.15 11.41 -5.39
C ALA A 120 -16.42 11.65 -3.89
N ARG A 121 -15.40 11.41 -3.05
CA ARG A 121 -15.48 11.63 -1.59
C ARG A 121 -14.93 13.00 -1.16
N GLY A 122 -14.35 13.76 -2.09
CA GLY A 122 -13.70 15.04 -1.83
C GLY A 122 -12.44 14.90 -0.99
N ILE A 123 -11.69 13.81 -1.15
CA ILE A 123 -10.41 13.61 -0.44
C ILE A 123 -9.37 14.62 -0.95
N GLU A 124 -8.62 15.19 -0.04
CA GLU A 124 -7.58 16.20 -0.30
C GLU A 124 -6.19 15.76 0.18
N GLU A 125 -6.13 14.86 1.16
CA GLU A 125 -4.92 14.38 1.81
C GLU A 125 -4.86 12.84 1.84
N LEU A 126 -3.75 12.28 1.37
CA LEU A 126 -3.52 10.84 1.32
C LEU A 126 -2.43 10.45 2.31
N HIS A 127 -2.78 9.52 3.19
CA HIS A 127 -1.84 8.86 4.09
C HIS A 127 -1.40 7.55 3.47
N LEU A 128 -0.10 7.36 3.31
CA LEU A 128 0.48 6.18 2.67
C LEU A 128 1.17 5.30 3.71
N VAL A 129 0.85 4.01 3.66
CA VAL A 129 1.45 2.95 4.48
C VAL A 129 1.63 1.68 3.64
N GLY A 130 2.50 0.78 4.09
CA GLY A 130 2.71 -0.53 3.46
C GLY A 130 4.08 -0.67 2.80
N VAL A 131 4.15 -1.53 1.78
CA VAL A 131 5.44 -1.98 1.22
C VAL A 131 5.46 -2.03 -0.31
N CYS A 132 6.64 -2.04 -0.95
CA CYS A 132 7.90 -1.58 -0.36
C CYS A 132 8.00 -0.02 -0.54
N THR A 133 8.73 0.66 0.37
CA THR A 133 8.78 2.13 0.51
C THR A 133 9.21 2.84 -0.78
N ASP A 134 10.17 2.25 -1.47
CA ASP A 134 10.84 2.76 -2.66
C ASP A 134 10.30 2.16 -3.97
N ILE A 135 9.19 1.42 -3.91
CA ILE A 135 8.54 0.82 -5.09
C ILE A 135 7.05 1.20 -5.12
N CYS A 136 6.16 0.41 -4.52
CA CYS A 136 4.72 0.63 -4.60
C CYS A 136 4.29 1.90 -3.87
N VAL A 137 4.85 2.15 -2.68
CA VAL A 137 4.63 3.40 -1.94
C VAL A 137 5.16 4.58 -2.73
N LEU A 138 6.37 4.48 -3.29
CA LEU A 138 6.99 5.54 -4.09
C LEU A 138 6.16 5.89 -5.33
N HIS A 139 5.81 4.89 -6.13
CA HIS A 139 5.06 5.09 -7.37
C HIS A 139 3.67 5.67 -7.08
N THR A 140 3.02 5.22 -6.00
CA THR A 140 1.75 5.79 -5.53
C THR A 140 1.92 7.26 -5.10
N ALA A 141 2.99 7.58 -4.38
CA ALA A 141 3.29 8.95 -3.94
C ALA A 141 3.58 9.89 -5.13
N VAL A 142 4.31 9.42 -6.15
CA VAL A 142 4.58 10.18 -7.37
C VAL A 142 3.26 10.49 -8.11
N ASP A 143 2.37 9.52 -8.27
CA ASP A 143 1.07 9.75 -8.89
C ASP A 143 0.18 10.66 -8.05
N ALA A 144 0.17 10.49 -6.72
CA ALA A 144 -0.56 11.37 -5.80
C ALA A 144 -0.10 12.83 -5.93
N TYR A 145 1.21 13.05 -6.03
CA TYR A 145 1.83 14.37 -6.21
C TYR A 145 1.38 15.00 -7.52
N ASN A 146 1.51 14.28 -8.63
CA ASN A 146 1.11 14.77 -9.95
C ASN A 146 -0.38 15.05 -10.06
N LYS A 147 -1.21 14.36 -9.26
CA LYS A 147 -2.66 14.59 -9.16
C LYS A 147 -3.05 15.69 -8.17
N GLY A 148 -2.07 16.29 -7.48
CA GLY A 148 -2.26 17.42 -6.59
C GLY A 148 -2.82 17.08 -5.21
N PHE A 149 -2.69 15.84 -4.75
CA PHE A 149 -3.03 15.48 -3.37
C PHE A 149 -1.95 15.95 -2.40
N LYS A 150 -2.36 16.33 -1.17
CA LYS A 150 -1.42 16.40 -0.05
C LYS A 150 -1.04 14.98 0.35
N ILE A 151 0.23 14.78 0.69
CA ILE A 151 0.76 13.45 0.98
C ILE A 151 1.34 13.43 2.39
N VAL A 152 0.95 12.41 3.15
CA VAL A 152 1.53 12.05 4.43
C VAL A 152 2.06 10.62 4.32
N VAL A 153 3.35 10.43 4.56
CA VAL A 153 3.95 9.09 4.63
C VAL A 153 4.27 8.78 6.08
N HIS A 154 3.76 7.67 6.60
CA HIS A 154 4.05 7.24 7.96
C HIS A 154 5.30 6.36 7.96
N GLN A 155 6.46 6.92 8.32
CA GLN A 155 7.76 6.26 8.26
C GLN A 155 7.80 4.98 9.11
N GLY A 156 7.10 4.98 10.26
CA GLY A 156 6.97 3.80 11.11
C GLY A 156 5.97 2.74 10.61
N ALA A 157 5.33 2.97 9.47
CA ALA A 157 4.36 2.08 8.83
C ALA A 157 4.64 1.86 7.33
N VAL A 158 5.87 2.12 6.90
CA VAL A 158 6.38 1.73 5.58
C VAL A 158 7.72 1.01 5.76
N ALA A 159 8.00 0.03 4.91
CA ALA A 159 9.25 -0.72 4.96
C ALA A 159 9.75 -1.06 3.56
N SER A 160 11.03 -1.40 3.43
CA SER A 160 11.61 -1.98 2.21
C SER A 160 12.64 -3.04 2.57
N PHE A 161 12.93 -3.92 1.62
CA PHE A 161 14.02 -4.89 1.72
C PHE A 161 15.39 -4.23 1.54
N ASP A 162 15.44 -3.07 0.88
CA ASP A 162 16.66 -2.28 0.72
C ASP A 162 16.63 -1.10 1.70
N PRO A 163 17.47 -1.11 2.75
CA PRO A 163 17.59 0.02 3.67
C PRO A 163 18.00 1.32 2.97
N GLN A 164 18.83 1.25 1.93
CA GLN A 164 19.25 2.46 1.21
C GLN A 164 18.11 3.02 0.36
N GLY A 165 17.36 2.15 -0.31
CA GLY A 165 16.11 2.48 -1.01
C GLY A 165 15.08 3.13 -0.08
N HIS A 166 14.85 2.53 1.09
CA HIS A 166 13.94 3.09 2.11
C HIS A 166 14.33 4.52 2.52
N GLU A 167 15.58 4.73 2.94
CA GLU A 167 16.08 6.04 3.36
C GLU A 167 16.05 7.07 2.22
N TRP A 168 16.40 6.64 1.01
CA TRP A 168 16.31 7.49 -0.18
C TRP A 168 14.87 7.91 -0.45
N ALA A 169 13.91 6.98 -0.38
CA ALA A 169 12.50 7.24 -0.65
C ALA A 169 11.91 8.21 0.37
N LEU A 170 12.20 8.04 1.67
CA LEU A 170 11.77 8.98 2.70
C LEU A 170 12.30 10.41 2.46
N ARG A 171 13.57 10.55 2.06
CA ARG A 171 14.12 11.85 1.66
C ARG A 171 13.45 12.40 0.40
N HIS A 172 13.17 11.54 -0.59
CA HIS A 172 12.48 11.94 -1.82
C HIS A 172 11.07 12.45 -1.54
N PHE A 173 10.30 11.75 -0.69
CA PHE A 173 8.98 12.18 -0.25
C PHE A 173 9.02 13.57 0.37
N ARG A 174 9.92 13.79 1.32
CA ARG A 174 10.03 15.06 2.04
C ARG A 174 10.52 16.20 1.14
N ASN A 175 11.62 15.98 0.42
CA ASN A 175 12.37 17.07 -0.22
C ASN A 175 11.95 17.33 -1.67
N THR A 176 11.39 16.33 -2.36
CA THR A 176 11.01 16.45 -3.77
C THR A 176 9.49 16.52 -3.92
N LEU A 177 8.75 15.63 -3.26
CA LEU A 177 7.29 15.61 -3.35
C LEU A 177 6.60 16.56 -2.35
N GLY A 178 7.36 17.14 -1.42
CA GLY A 178 6.83 18.03 -0.38
C GLY A 178 5.88 17.32 0.60
N ALA A 179 5.98 16.00 0.72
CA ALA A 179 5.16 15.21 1.63
C ALA A 179 5.56 15.45 3.09
N THR A 180 4.58 15.34 3.99
CA THR A 180 4.87 15.24 5.42
C THR A 180 5.28 13.80 5.72
N VAL A 181 6.44 13.61 6.37
CA VAL A 181 6.93 12.28 6.78
C VAL A 181 6.86 12.21 8.30
N LEU A 182 5.97 11.37 8.84
CA LEU A 182 5.66 11.21 10.27
C LEU A 182 6.28 9.93 10.83
#